data_AF-A0A1S1QLN7-F1
#
_entry.id   AF-A0A1S1QLN7-F1
#
_cell.length_a   1.000
_cell.length_b   1.000
_cell.length_c   1.000
_cell.angle_alpha   90.00
_cell.angle_beta   90.00
_cell.angle_gamma   90.00
#
_symmetry.space_group_name_H-M   'P 1'
#
loop_
_entity.id
_entity.type
_entity.pdbx_description
1 polymer ?
#
loop_
_entity_poly.entity_id
_entity_poly.type
_entity_poly.pdbx_seq_one_letter_code
_entity_poly.pdbx_strand_id
1 'polypeptide(L)'
;MADLFAAHVDVARQLSGDLSSIRTSLTSLGTDLTRMHGQTGSSEVEAALDRFVHDSSDSRGKLDKLLERAIGLLNGLVDGTAALDSALAHGLDPVTPSPPPMPSPMPMAAQVAAP
;
A
#
# COMPACT_ATOMS: atom_id res chain seq x y z
N MET A 1 18.56 0.53 14.41
CA MET A 1 18.30 1.87 13.83
C MET A 1 17.07 1.87 12.90
N ALA A 2 16.11 0.93 13.03
CA ALA A 2 14.92 0.84 12.16
C ALA A 2 13.67 1.58 12.70
N ASP A 3 13.59 1.83 14.02
CA ASP A 3 12.41 2.41 14.67
C ASP A 3 12.09 3.87 14.25
N LEU A 4 13.03 4.59 13.65
CA LEU A 4 12.82 6.00 13.28
C LEU A 4 12.02 6.16 11.98
N PHE A 5 12.04 5.16 11.09
CA PHE A 5 11.26 5.13 9.85
C PHE A 5 10.03 4.22 9.91
N ALA A 6 9.81 3.55 11.06
CA ALA A 6 8.54 2.94 11.43
C ALA A 6 7.44 4.01 11.69
N ALA A 7 7.42 5.07 10.87
CA ALA A 7 6.29 5.96 10.69
C ALA A 7 5.07 5.06 10.45
N HIS A 8 4.21 5.01 11.45
CA HIS A 8 3.19 4.00 11.69
C HIS A 8 2.53 3.45 10.41
N VAL A 9 3.17 2.46 9.79
CA VAL A 9 2.71 1.82 8.55
C VAL A 9 1.31 1.24 8.77
N ASP A 10 1.07 0.72 9.98
CA ASP A 10 -0.22 0.22 10.40
C ASP A 10 -1.28 1.33 10.47
N VAL A 11 -0.92 2.53 10.95
CA VAL A 11 -1.85 3.69 10.97
C VAL A 11 -2.14 4.20 9.57
N ALA A 12 -1.13 4.24 8.68
CA ALA A 12 -1.33 4.63 7.28
C ALA A 12 -2.22 3.61 6.54
N ARG A 13 -2.01 2.31 6.79
CA ARG A 13 -2.84 1.23 6.24
C ARG A 13 -4.26 1.26 6.79
N GLN A 14 -4.41 1.49 8.11
CA GLN A 14 -5.71 1.65 8.75
C GLN A 14 -6.47 2.86 8.18
N LEU A 15 -5.82 4.01 8.07
CA LEU A 15 -6.40 5.22 7.49
C LEU A 15 -6.82 4.99 6.03
N SER A 16 -5.99 4.29 5.25
CA SER A 16 -6.33 3.90 3.87
C SER A 16 -7.60 3.02 3.82
N GLY A 17 -7.72 2.07 4.75
CA GLY A 17 -8.92 1.24 4.92
C GLY A 17 -10.17 2.06 5.29
N ASP A 18 -10.03 3.00 6.23
CA ASP A 18 -11.12 3.89 6.65
C ASP A 18 -11.60 4.77 5.49
N LEU A 19 -10.68 5.34 4.70
CA LEU A 19 -11.01 6.14 3.51
C LEU A 19 -11.72 5.30 2.44
N SER A 20 -11.33 4.03 2.26
CA SER A 20 -12.01 3.10 1.35
C SER A 20 -13.42 2.73 1.85
N SER A 21 -13.60 2.60 3.16
CA SER A 21 -14.92 2.35 3.77
C SER A 21 -15.86 3.55 3.59
N ILE A 22 -15.34 4.77 3.79
CA ILE A 22 -16.06 6.03 3.53
C ILE A 22 -16.49 6.11 2.06
N ARG A 23 -15.57 5.80 1.13
CA ARG A 23 -15.87 5.76 -0.31
C ARG A 23 -17.05 4.82 -0.62
N THR A 24 -17.00 3.61 -0.08
CA THR A 24 -18.06 2.59 -0.27
C THR A 24 -19.41 3.07 0.27
N SER A 25 -19.40 3.69 1.46
CA SER A 25 -20.61 4.26 2.08
C SER A 25 -21.22 5.38 1.23
N LEU A 26 -20.39 6.26 0.65
CA LEU A 26 -20.84 7.33 -0.24
C LEU A 26 -21.45 6.79 -1.55
N THR A 27 -20.88 5.72 -2.10
CA THR A 27 -21.44 5.03 -3.27
C THR A 27 -22.80 4.42 -2.93
N SER A 28 -22.93 3.72 -1.79
CA SER A 28 -24.20 3.14 -1.34
C SER A 28 -25.28 4.20 -1.16
N LEU A 29 -24.97 5.30 -0.47
CA LEU A 29 -25.91 6.41 -0.28
C LEU A 29 -26.39 6.98 -1.63
N GLY A 30 -25.49 7.06 -2.61
CA GLY A 30 -25.87 7.48 -3.95
C GLY A 30 -26.87 6.55 -4.62
N THR A 31 -26.65 5.24 -4.52
CA THR A 31 -27.59 4.25 -5.06
C THR A 31 -28.94 4.27 -4.36
N ASP A 32 -28.98 4.53 -3.05
CA ASP A 32 -30.23 4.62 -2.29
C ASP A 32 -31.04 5.86 -2.65
N LEU A 33 -30.37 7.02 -2.80
CA LEU A 33 -31.02 8.25 -3.28
C LEU A 33 -31.59 8.09 -4.69
N THR A 34 -30.85 7.45 -5.60
CA THR A 34 -31.35 7.14 -6.95
C THR A 34 -32.53 6.17 -6.90
N ARG A 35 -32.58 5.24 -5.93
CA ARG A 35 -33.71 4.31 -5.77
C ARG A 35 -34.97 4.99 -5.23
N MET A 36 -34.82 6.00 -4.37
CA MET A 36 -35.94 6.79 -3.84
C MET A 36 -36.53 7.76 -4.87
N HIS A 37 -35.80 8.07 -5.94
CA HIS A 37 -36.31 8.87 -7.04
C HIS A 37 -37.54 8.21 -7.69
N GLY A 38 -38.63 8.97 -7.85
CA GLY A 38 -39.92 8.47 -8.36
C GLY A 38 -40.80 7.74 -7.33
N GLN A 39 -40.38 7.62 -6.06
CA GLN A 39 -41.18 7.03 -4.98
C GLN A 39 -41.85 8.05 -4.05
N THR A 40 -41.54 9.33 -4.20
CA THR A 40 -42.00 10.38 -3.28
C THR A 40 -43.40 10.91 -3.62
N GLY A 41 -43.87 10.70 -4.85
CA GLY A 41 -45.24 11.03 -5.28
C GLY A 41 -45.56 12.51 -5.37
N SER A 42 -44.56 13.39 -5.22
CA SER A 42 -44.68 14.84 -5.34
C SER A 42 -43.65 15.36 -6.32
N SER A 43 -44.10 16.01 -7.40
CA SER A 43 -43.22 16.56 -8.44
C SER A 43 -42.24 17.60 -7.89
N GLU A 44 -42.62 18.34 -6.85
CA GLU A 44 -41.76 19.32 -6.20
C GLU A 44 -40.66 18.63 -5.37
N VAL A 45 -41.03 17.55 -4.66
CA VAL A 45 -40.05 16.74 -3.91
C VAL A 45 -39.11 16.01 -4.86
N GLU A 46 -39.61 15.48 -5.98
CA GLU A 46 -38.78 14.84 -7.02
C GLU A 46 -37.79 15.82 -7.64
N ALA A 47 -38.23 17.04 -7.99
CA ALA A 47 -37.34 18.08 -8.53
C ALA A 47 -36.28 18.54 -7.51
N ALA A 48 -36.63 18.63 -6.22
CA ALA A 48 -35.69 18.93 -5.15
C ALA A 48 -34.69 17.79 -4.95
N LEU A 49 -35.16 16.54 -4.99
CA LEU A 49 -34.33 15.35 -4.89
C LEU A 49 -33.36 15.24 -6.08
N ASP A 50 -33.81 15.58 -7.29
CA ASP A 50 -32.96 15.60 -8.49
C ASP A 50 -31.86 16.63 -8.40
N ARG A 51 -32.18 17.87 -8.01
CA ARG A 51 -31.16 18.90 -7.77
C ARG A 51 -30.17 18.46 -6.70
N PHE A 52 -30.68 17.91 -5.60
CA PHE A 52 -29.82 17.42 -4.53
C PHE A 52 -28.90 16.29 -5.00
N VAL A 53 -29.43 15.30 -5.73
CA VAL A 53 -28.63 14.19 -6.26
C VAL A 53 -27.61 14.70 -7.27
N HIS A 54 -27.97 15.65 -8.13
CA HIS A 54 -27.07 16.24 -9.12
C HIS A 54 -25.89 16.97 -8.45
N ASP A 55 -26.18 17.93 -7.56
CA ASP A 55 -25.14 18.71 -6.86
C ASP A 55 -24.28 17.83 -5.94
N SER A 56 -24.92 16.84 -5.31
CA SER A 56 -24.25 15.88 -4.45
C SER A 56 -23.40 14.89 -5.25
N SER A 57 -23.81 14.51 -6.47
CA SER A 57 -23.06 13.61 -7.36
C SER A 57 -21.75 14.24 -7.80
N ASP A 58 -21.76 15.52 -8.17
CA ASP A 58 -20.55 16.28 -8.50
C ASP A 58 -19.57 16.34 -7.32
N SER A 59 -20.11 16.58 -6.13
CA SER A 59 -19.34 16.63 -4.88
C SER A 59 -18.77 15.24 -4.52
N ARG A 60 -19.57 14.18 -4.69
CA ARG A 60 -19.16 12.78 -4.49
C ARG A 60 -18.08 12.36 -5.49
N GLY A 61 -18.19 12.76 -6.76
CA GLY A 61 -17.16 12.48 -7.77
C GLY A 61 -15.83 13.20 -7.49
N LYS A 62 -15.88 14.45 -6.98
CA LYS A 62 -14.67 15.16 -6.53
C LYS A 62 -14.04 14.49 -5.32
N LEU A 63 -14.86 14.10 -4.33
CA LEU A 63 -14.41 13.35 -3.16
C LEU A 63 -13.81 12.00 -3.55
N ASP A 64 -14.41 11.27 -4.48
CA ASP A 64 -13.92 9.97 -4.96
C ASP A 64 -12.47 10.07 -5.47
N LYS A 65 -12.20 11.07 -6.32
CA LYS A 65 -10.86 11.34 -6.84
C LYS A 65 -9.85 11.74 -5.76
N LEU A 66 -10.28 12.53 -4.78
CA LEU A 66 -9.43 12.93 -3.66
C LEU A 66 -9.10 11.73 -2.76
N LEU A 67 -10.08 10.87 -2.48
CA LEU A 67 -9.90 9.66 -1.70
C LEU A 67 -9.00 8.66 -2.43
N GLU A 68 -9.20 8.45 -3.73
CA GLU A 68 -8.35 7.60 -4.56
C GLU A 68 -6.89 8.10 -4.55
N ARG A 69 -6.68 9.41 -4.71
CA ARG A 69 -5.35 10.01 -4.64
C ARG A 69 -4.72 9.85 -3.24
N ALA A 70 -5.48 10.08 -2.18
CA ALA A 70 -5.00 9.95 -0.80
C ALA A 70 -4.59 8.50 -0.48
N ILE A 71 -5.42 7.54 -0.88
CA ILE A 71 -5.14 6.09 -0.77
C ILE A 71 -3.85 5.74 -1.53
N GLY A 72 -3.71 6.21 -2.77
CA GLY A 72 -2.49 5.98 -3.57
C GLY A 72 -1.23 6.55 -2.93
N LEU A 73 -1.29 7.77 -2.38
CA LEU A 73 -0.17 8.40 -1.69
C LEU A 73 0.21 7.66 -0.40
N LEU A 74 -0.78 7.24 0.40
CA LEU A 74 -0.54 6.48 1.63
C LEU A 74 0.08 5.11 1.33
N ASN A 75 -0.44 4.40 0.31
CA ASN A 75 0.12 3.11 -0.10
C ASN A 75 1.56 3.28 -0.62
N GLY A 76 1.82 4.29 -1.46
CA GLY A 76 3.16 4.57 -1.95
C GLY A 76 4.15 4.97 -0.83
N LEU A 77 3.69 5.69 0.19
CA LEU A 77 4.49 6.00 1.37
C LEU A 77 4.85 4.72 2.13
N VAL A 78 3.86 3.85 2.39
CA VAL A 78 4.04 2.56 3.09
C VAL A 78 5.01 1.66 2.33
N ASP A 79 4.84 1.52 1.02
CA ASP A 79 5.71 0.67 0.20
C ASP A 79 7.13 1.23 0.13
N GLY A 80 7.26 2.56 0.02
CA GLY A 80 8.55 3.25 0.00
C GLY A 80 9.32 3.14 1.32
N THR A 81 8.64 3.28 2.47
CA THR A 81 9.28 3.14 3.78
C THR A 81 9.71 1.69 4.02
N ALA A 82 8.89 0.71 3.64
CA ALA A 82 9.24 -0.71 3.75
C ALA A 82 10.45 -1.07 2.86
N ALA A 83 10.52 -0.55 1.64
CA ALA A 83 11.66 -0.77 0.76
C ALA A 83 12.96 -0.15 1.31
N LEU A 84 12.87 1.06 1.88
CA LEU A 84 14.01 1.73 2.50
C LEU A 84 14.52 0.95 3.73
N ASP A 85 13.60 0.49 4.59
CA ASP A 85 13.94 -0.28 5.78
C ASP A 85 14.62 -1.61 5.42
N SER A 86 14.09 -2.32 4.41
CA SER A 86 14.70 -3.54 3.88
C SER A 86 16.10 -3.29 3.31
N ALA A 87 16.29 -2.21 2.55
CA ALA A 87 17.59 -1.86 1.98
C ALA A 87 18.62 -1.49 3.07
N LEU A 88 18.19 -0.76 4.11
CA LEU A 88 19.04 -0.45 5.26
C LEU A 88 19.41 -1.71 6.06
N ALA A 89 18.47 -2.63 6.26
CA ALA A 89 18.73 -3.90 6.93
C ALA A 89 19.78 -4.73 6.17
N HIS A 90 19.66 -4.86 4.85
CA HIS A 90 20.64 -5.57 4.01
C HIS A 90 22.00 -4.86 3.93
N GLY A 91 22.03 -3.53 3.94
CA GLY A 91 23.29 -2.77 3.90
C GLY A 91 24.07 -2.80 5.21
N LEU A 92 23.40 -3.10 6.32
CA LEU A 92 24.00 -3.24 7.65
C LEU A 92 24.42 -4.68 7.96
N ASP A 93 24.08 -5.66 7.12
CA ASP A 93 24.59 -7.02 7.26
C ASP A 93 26.10 -7.01 7.00
N PRO A 94 26.93 -7.45 7.96
CA PRO A 94 28.37 -7.45 7.78
C PRO A 94 28.70 -8.40 6.63
N VAL A 95 29.37 -7.87 5.60
CA VAL A 95 30.10 -8.68 4.63
C VAL A 95 31.05 -9.56 5.45
N THR A 96 30.66 -10.80 5.74
CA THR A 96 31.56 -11.81 6.24
C THR A 96 32.59 -12.05 5.14
N PRO A 97 33.86 -11.66 5.33
CA PRO A 97 34.87 -11.93 4.33
C PRO A 97 34.95 -13.46 4.16
N SER A 98 34.75 -13.92 2.93
CA SER A 98 34.94 -15.33 2.57
C SER A 98 36.35 -15.75 3.01
N PRO A 99 36.53 -16.86 3.75
CA PRO A 99 37.86 -17.31 4.12
C PRO A 99 38.68 -17.57 2.85
N PRO A 100 39.99 -17.22 2.86
CA PRO A 100 40.84 -17.42 1.70
C PRO A 100 40.89 -18.91 1.32
N PRO A 101 40.97 -19.24 0.02
CA PRO A 101 41.08 -20.63 -0.41
C PRO A 101 42.37 -21.23 0.19
N MET A 102 42.22 -22.30 0.97
CA MET A 102 43.36 -23.03 1.53
C MET A 102 44.21 -23.57 0.38
N PRO A 103 45.56 -23.50 0.48
CA PRO A 103 46.44 -24.08 -0.53
C PRO A 103 46.26 -25.60 -0.55
N SER A 104 46.00 -26.14 -1.75
CA SER A 104 45.89 -27.58 -1.99
C SER A 104 47.16 -28.32 -1.53
N PRO A 105 47.05 -29.46 -0.83
CA PRO A 105 48.21 -30.26 -0.49
C PRO A 105 48.85 -30.81 -1.78
N MET A 106 50.15 -30.52 -1.98
CA MET A 106 50.93 -31.11 -3.06
C MET A 106 51.03 -32.64 -2.87
N PRO A 107 50.96 -33.45 -3.94
CA PRO A 107 51.16 -34.88 -3.84
C PRO A 107 52.64 -35.17 -3.56
N MET A 108 52.96 -35.78 -2.40
CA MET A 108 54.28 -36.37 -2.16
C MET A 108 54.50 -37.48 -3.18
N ALA A 109 55.57 -37.35 -3.97
CA ALA A 109 56.08 -38.38 -4.84
C ALA A 109 56.38 -39.64 -4.02
N ALA A 110 55.70 -40.74 -4.35
CA ALA A 110 56.03 -42.07 -3.85
C ALA A 110 57.42 -42.45 -4.39
N GLN A 111 58.41 -42.44 -3.49
CA GLN A 111 59.75 -42.94 -3.79
C GLN A 111 59.67 -44.46 -3.90
N VAL A 112 59.95 -44.95 -5.11
CA VAL A 112 59.97 -46.37 -5.49
C VAL A 112 61.04 -47.11 -4.69
N ALA A 113 60.62 -48.17 -4.01
CA ALA A 113 61.48 -49.16 -3.37
C ALA A 113 61.98 -50.19 -4.39
N ALA A 114 63.30 -50.44 -4.42
CA ALA A 114 63.96 -51.72 -4.74
C ALA A 114 65.50 -51.53 -4.73
N PRO A 115 66.31 -52.60 -4.61
CA PRO A 115 65.98 -54.01 -4.38
C PRO A 115 66.39 -54.54 -3.00
#